data_AF-G3GSB6-F1
#
_entry.id   AF-G3GSB6-F1
#
_cell.length_a   1.000
_cell.length_b   1.000
_cell.length_c   1.000
_cell.angle_alpha   90.00
_cell.angle_beta   90.00
_cell.angle_gamma   90.00
#
_symmetry.space_group_name_H-M   'P 1'
#
loop_
_entity.id
_entity.type
_entity.pdbx_description
1 polymer ?
#
loop_
_entity_poly.entity_id
_entity_poly.type
_entity_poly.pdbx_seq_one_letter_code
_entity_poly.pdbx_strand_id
1 'polypeptide(L)'
;MIPFLSLTEIYINSLLTNIVDALSDPKKFLSITEKRADQMRAMGIETSDIADVPSDTSKNDKKGKANPAKANVTPQSSSELRPTTTAALGSGQEAKKGIELIPQVRIEDLKQMKEHSTMQKLHCTQVDKIVAQYDKEKSTHEKILEKAMKKKGESKEMRAHQAKISMENSKAISQDKSIKNKAERERRVRELNSSNTKKFLEERKRLVNSNHQYCPGPQERLDVFGPRSPVLLTNS
;
A
#
# COMPACT_ATOMS: atom_id res chain seq x y z
N MET A 1 -25.71 -35.76 -23.42
CA MET A 1 -24.30 -35.33 -23.23
C MET A 1 -24.14 -33.92 -22.64
N ILE A 2 -25.15 -33.35 -21.96
CA ILE A 2 -25.10 -31.96 -21.46
C ILE A 2 -24.63 -31.78 -19.98
N PRO A 3 -24.58 -32.77 -19.07
CA PRO A 3 -24.27 -32.48 -17.66
C PRO A 3 -22.78 -32.28 -17.35
N PHE A 4 -21.85 -32.79 -18.19
CA PHE A 4 -20.41 -32.71 -17.90
C PHE A 4 -19.82 -31.31 -18.09
N LEU A 5 -20.30 -30.55 -19.08
CA LEU A 5 -19.81 -29.19 -19.38
C LEU A 5 -20.21 -28.18 -18.28
N SER A 6 -21.42 -28.34 -17.71
CA SER A 6 -21.91 -27.52 -16.60
C SER A 6 -21.05 -27.69 -15.35
N LEU A 7 -20.63 -28.91 -15.02
CA LEU A 7 -19.80 -29.18 -13.84
C LEU A 7 -18.39 -28.60 -13.98
N THR A 8 -17.80 -28.69 -15.18
CA THR A 8 -16.49 -28.07 -15.45
C THR A 8 -16.56 -26.55 -15.38
N GLU A 9 -17.64 -25.94 -15.86
CA GLU A 9 -17.81 -24.50 -15.83
C GLU A 9 -18.07 -23.97 -14.41
N ILE A 10 -18.88 -24.68 -13.61
CA ILE A 10 -19.06 -24.38 -12.19
C ILE A 10 -17.73 -24.50 -11.43
N TYR A 11 -16.94 -25.54 -11.71
CA TYR A 11 -15.64 -25.74 -11.07
C TYR A 11 -14.64 -24.64 -11.43
N ILE A 12 -14.55 -24.25 -12.70
CA ILE A 12 -13.66 -23.17 -13.16
C ILE A 12 -14.10 -21.84 -12.55
N ASN A 13 -15.40 -21.52 -12.54
CA ASN A 13 -15.90 -20.29 -11.93
C ASN A 13 -15.67 -20.26 -10.41
N SER A 14 -15.83 -21.40 -9.72
CA SER A 14 -15.54 -21.52 -8.29
C SER A 14 -14.05 -21.34 -8.01
N LEU A 15 -13.17 -21.93 -8.82
CA LEU A 15 -11.72 -21.80 -8.69
C LEU A 15 -11.26 -20.35 -8.87
N LEU A 16 -11.76 -19.67 -9.91
CA LEU A 16 -11.46 -18.26 -10.17
C LEU A 16 -12.00 -17.36 -9.07
N THR A 17 -13.19 -17.63 -8.55
CA THR A 17 -13.77 -16.88 -7.42
C THR A 17 -12.90 -16.99 -6.18
N ASN A 18 -12.37 -18.17 -5.86
CA ASN A 18 -11.48 -18.36 -4.72
C ASN A 18 -10.14 -17.63 -4.88
N ILE A 19 -9.61 -17.56 -6.10
CA ILE A 19 -8.38 -16.80 -6.40
C ILE A 19 -8.64 -15.30 -6.25
N VAL A 20 -9.75 -14.81 -6.79
CA VAL A 20 -10.13 -13.39 -6.69
C VAL A 20 -10.37 -12.99 -5.24
N ASP A 21 -10.99 -13.84 -4.42
CA ASP A 21 -11.19 -13.57 -2.99
C ASP A 21 -9.87 -13.55 -2.20
N ALA A 22 -8.96 -14.49 -2.50
CA ALA A 22 -7.63 -14.54 -1.90
C ALA A 22 -6.78 -13.28 -2.22
N LEU A 23 -6.91 -12.76 -3.45
CA LEU A 23 -6.19 -11.57 -3.90
C LEU A 23 -6.85 -10.26 -3.47
N SER A 24 -8.19 -10.24 -3.30
CA SER A 24 -8.94 -9.04 -2.91
C SER A 24 -8.72 -8.65 -1.44
N ASP A 25 -8.40 -9.61 -0.57
CA ASP A 25 -8.17 -9.34 0.85
C ASP A 25 -7.07 -10.27 1.42
N PRO A 26 -5.77 -10.00 1.11
CA PRO A 26 -4.67 -10.92 1.41
C PRO A 26 -4.52 -11.21 2.91
N LYS A 27 -4.98 -10.30 3.78
CA LYS A 27 -4.99 -10.50 5.23
C LYS A 27 -6.01 -11.55 5.67
N LYS A 28 -7.16 -11.63 5.00
CA LYS A 28 -8.16 -12.67 5.29
C LYS A 28 -7.68 -14.03 4.82
N PHE A 29 -7.04 -14.11 3.66
CA PHE A 29 -6.46 -15.35 3.17
C PHE A 29 -5.44 -15.93 4.15
N LEU A 30 -4.54 -15.09 4.67
CA LEU A 30 -3.59 -15.49 5.73
C LEU A 30 -4.30 -15.99 6.99
N SER A 31 -5.31 -15.27 7.47
CA SER A 31 -6.07 -15.66 8.66
C SER A 31 -6.86 -16.97 8.47
N ILE A 32 -7.44 -17.20 7.30
CA ILE A 32 -8.15 -18.45 6.97
C ILE A 32 -7.16 -19.62 6.87
N THR A 33 -5.98 -19.37 6.29
CA THR A 33 -4.90 -20.36 6.20
C THR A 33 -4.36 -20.74 7.58
N GLU A 34 -4.15 -19.75 8.44
CA GLU A 34 -3.74 -19.94 9.84
C GLU A 34 -4.76 -20.78 10.60
N LYS A 35 -6.06 -20.46 10.49
CA LYS A 35 -7.13 -21.26 11.10
C LYS A 35 -7.16 -22.71 10.62
N ARG A 36 -6.87 -22.94 9.33
CA ARG A 36 -6.79 -24.30 8.78
C ARG A 36 -5.61 -25.06 9.38
N ALA A 37 -4.46 -24.42 9.54
CA ALA A 37 -3.30 -25.02 10.20
C ALA A 37 -3.59 -25.31 11.69
N ASP A 38 -4.26 -24.39 12.39
CA ASP A 38 -4.66 -24.56 13.78
C ASP A 38 -5.62 -25.71 13.98
N GLN A 39 -6.57 -25.90 13.05
CA GLN A 39 -7.48 -27.04 13.08
C GLN A 39 -6.72 -28.36 12.94
N MET A 40 -5.70 -28.42 12.07
CA MET A 40 -4.86 -29.61 11.93
C MET A 40 -4.04 -29.87 13.20
N ARG A 41 -3.46 -28.82 13.80
CA ARG A 41 -2.76 -28.90 15.10
C ARG A 41 -3.68 -29.37 16.23
N ALA A 42 -4.92 -28.88 16.27
CA ALA A 42 -5.91 -29.26 17.28
C ALA A 42 -6.34 -30.73 17.19
N MET A 43 -6.22 -31.34 16.01
CA MET A 43 -6.46 -32.77 15.78
C MET A 43 -5.19 -33.63 16.01
N GLY A 44 -4.10 -33.03 16.50
CA GLY A 44 -2.84 -33.73 16.79
C GLY A 44 -1.99 -34.03 15.56
N ILE A 45 -2.19 -33.31 14.45
CA ILE A 45 -1.34 -33.39 13.25
C ILE A 45 -0.41 -32.18 13.28
N GLU A 46 0.72 -32.33 13.97
CA GLU A 46 1.75 -31.30 14.01
C GLU A 46 2.65 -31.42 12.76
N THR A 47 3.16 -30.29 12.27
CA THR A 47 4.14 -30.30 11.16
C THR A 47 5.41 -31.09 11.49
N SER A 48 5.62 -31.40 12.77
CA SER A 48 6.71 -32.22 13.31
C SER A 48 6.50 -33.73 13.09
N ASP A 49 5.26 -34.18 12.88
CA ASP A 49 4.90 -35.62 12.73
C ASP A 49 4.94 -36.11 11.28
N ILE A 50 4.96 -35.17 10.34
CA ILE A 50 5.14 -35.47 8.92
C ILE A 50 6.65 -35.65 8.73
N ALA A 51 7.09 -36.89 8.51
CA ALA A 51 8.46 -37.15 8.06
C ALA A 51 8.72 -36.29 6.81
N ASP A 52 9.80 -35.51 6.82
CA ASP A 52 10.27 -34.74 5.67
C ASP A 52 10.31 -35.67 4.45
N VAL A 53 9.33 -35.54 3.56
CA VAL A 53 9.40 -36.18 2.24
C VAL A 53 10.47 -35.39 1.50
N PRO A 54 11.56 -36.01 1.00
CA PRO A 54 12.65 -35.27 0.41
C PRO A 54 12.16 -34.38 -0.72
N SER A 55 12.17 -33.06 -0.50
CA SER A 55 12.06 -32.07 -1.57
C SER A 55 13.43 -31.96 -2.20
N ASP A 56 13.61 -32.57 -3.37
CA ASP A 56 14.79 -32.41 -4.23
C ASP A 56 14.87 -30.97 -4.78
N THR A 57 15.27 -30.03 -3.92
CA THR A 57 15.78 -28.70 -4.32
C THR A 57 16.97 -28.32 -3.45
N SER A 58 18.00 -29.19 -3.52
CA SER A 58 19.44 -28.88 -3.52
C SER A 58 19.91 -27.48 -3.05
N LYS A 59 20.79 -27.52 -2.02
CA LYS A 59 21.90 -26.59 -1.65
C LYS A 59 21.49 -25.36 -0.81
N ASN A 60 22.13 -24.99 0.30
CA ASN A 60 23.35 -25.49 0.94
C ASN A 60 23.50 -24.90 2.38
N ASP A 61 24.16 -25.67 3.23
CA ASP A 61 25.05 -25.30 4.35
C ASP A 61 24.60 -24.46 5.58
N LYS A 62 24.53 -25.19 6.71
CA LYS A 62 25.24 -24.99 7.99
C LYS A 62 24.98 -23.73 8.86
N LYS A 63 24.29 -24.04 9.99
CA LYS A 63 24.77 -23.97 11.38
C LYS A 63 25.33 -22.63 11.88
N GLY A 64 24.64 -22.04 12.87
CA GLY A 64 25.29 -21.16 13.83
C GLY A 64 24.36 -20.33 14.70
N LYS A 65 24.07 -20.83 15.91
CA LYS A 65 23.47 -20.08 17.01
C LYS A 65 24.56 -19.19 17.65
N ALA A 66 24.42 -17.87 17.64
CA ALA A 66 25.22 -16.95 18.47
C ALA A 66 24.48 -15.62 18.73
N ASN A 67 24.62 -15.12 19.96
CA ASN A 67 24.03 -13.90 20.54
C ASN A 67 24.38 -12.59 19.78
N PRO A 68 23.55 -11.53 19.87
CA PRO A 68 23.96 -10.20 19.44
C PRO A 68 24.64 -9.44 20.59
N ALA A 69 25.94 -9.16 20.42
CA ALA A 69 26.65 -8.11 21.15
C ALA A 69 26.84 -6.88 20.26
N LYS A 70 26.80 -5.71 20.90
CA LYS A 70 26.93 -4.33 20.38
C LYS A 70 27.90 -4.16 19.20
N ALA A 71 27.49 -3.35 18.22
CA ALA A 71 28.36 -2.37 17.59
C ALA A 71 27.52 -1.27 16.92
N ASN A 72 27.62 -0.06 17.47
CA ASN A 72 27.30 1.21 16.83
C ASN A 72 28.31 1.42 15.70
N VAL A 73 27.84 1.65 14.47
CA VAL A 73 28.70 2.03 13.34
C VAL A 73 28.13 3.29 12.70
N THR A 74 28.69 4.41 13.10
CA THR A 74 28.70 5.68 12.38
C THR A 74 29.61 5.54 11.17
N PRO A 75 29.20 5.86 9.93
CA PRO A 75 30.14 5.95 8.82
C PRO A 75 30.93 7.26 8.91
N GLN A 76 32.25 7.12 9.06
CA GLN A 76 33.25 8.17 8.96
C GLN A 76 33.34 8.73 7.53
N SER A 77 33.40 10.06 7.51
CA SER A 77 34.03 10.98 6.57
C SER A 77 34.89 10.41 5.42
N SER A 78 34.67 10.97 4.23
CA SER A 78 35.73 11.20 3.25
C SER A 78 35.45 12.46 2.43
N SER A 79 36.53 13.19 2.17
CA SER A 79 36.76 14.35 1.31
C SER A 79 36.19 15.70 1.75
N GLU A 80 37.07 16.45 2.42
CA GLU A 80 37.21 17.90 2.31
C GLU A 80 37.30 18.32 0.83
N LEU A 81 36.73 19.49 0.50
CA LEU A 81 37.35 20.56 -0.28
C LEU A 81 36.36 21.73 -0.29
N ARG A 82 36.66 22.78 0.48
CA ARG A 82 35.91 24.04 0.43
C ARG A 82 36.89 25.20 0.29
N PRO A 83 36.74 26.07 -0.72
CA PRO A 83 37.60 27.23 -0.90
C PRO A 83 37.10 28.38 -0.03
N THR A 84 37.98 28.96 0.79
CA THR A 84 37.72 30.25 1.43
C THR A 84 38.97 31.12 1.34
N THR A 85 38.77 32.27 0.70
CA THR A 85 39.67 33.42 0.59
C THR A 85 40.27 33.84 1.94
N THR A 86 41.51 34.35 1.96
CA THR A 86 41.87 35.74 2.32
C THR A 86 43.39 35.93 2.20
N ALA A 87 43.78 37.11 1.73
CA ALA A 87 45.13 37.59 1.46
C ALA A 87 46.09 37.61 2.67
N ALA A 88 47.40 37.54 2.40
CA ALA A 88 48.41 38.51 2.86
C ALA A 88 49.85 38.09 2.48
N LEU A 89 50.55 39.03 1.83
CA LEU A 89 51.99 39.37 1.86
C LEU A 89 53.08 38.27 1.80
N GLY A 90 54.03 38.48 0.86
CA GLY A 90 55.38 37.91 0.93
C GLY A 90 56.18 38.15 -0.36
N SER A 91 57.18 39.02 -0.26
CA SER A 91 58.12 39.54 -1.28
C SER A 91 59.06 38.51 -1.95
N GLY A 92 59.47 38.79 -3.19
CA GLY A 92 60.77 38.36 -3.73
C GLY A 92 60.84 38.08 -5.25
N GLN A 93 61.45 39.00 -6.01
CA GLN A 93 62.43 38.83 -7.12
C GLN A 93 62.58 37.41 -7.76
N GLU A 94 62.73 37.16 -9.07
CA GLU A 94 63.25 37.89 -10.23
C GLU A 94 62.72 37.25 -11.54
N ALA A 95 62.86 37.98 -12.65
CA ALA A 95 62.48 37.61 -14.01
C ALA A 95 63.28 36.43 -14.60
N LYS A 96 62.60 35.58 -15.41
CA LYS A 96 63.07 35.06 -16.72
C LYS A 96 62.00 34.19 -17.40
N LYS A 97 61.56 34.66 -18.59
CA LYS A 97 61.07 33.93 -19.79
C LYS A 97 60.16 32.72 -19.52
N GLY A 98 58.86 32.79 -19.76
CA GLY A 98 58.32 32.94 -21.11
C GLY A 98 58.19 31.56 -21.77
N ILE A 99 57.11 30.85 -21.45
CA ILE A 99 56.18 30.13 -22.35
C ILE A 99 55.11 29.59 -21.41
N GLU A 100 53.94 30.17 -21.55
CA GLU A 100 52.68 29.74 -21.00
C GLU A 100 52.53 28.23 -21.29
N LEU A 101 52.65 27.37 -20.26
CA LEU A 101 52.07 26.03 -20.32
C LEU A 101 50.56 26.23 -20.28
N ILE A 102 50.00 26.69 -21.40
CA ILE A 102 48.58 26.61 -21.68
C ILE A 102 48.24 25.13 -21.48
N PRO A 103 47.36 24.77 -20.53
CA PRO A 103 46.89 23.40 -20.43
C PRO A 103 46.36 23.01 -21.81
N GLN A 104 47.06 22.13 -22.53
CA GLN A 104 46.58 21.66 -23.81
C GLN A 104 45.31 20.86 -23.55
N VAL A 105 44.16 21.51 -23.70
CA VAL A 105 42.88 20.83 -23.73
C VAL A 105 42.88 20.00 -24.99
N ARG A 106 43.10 18.69 -24.85
CA ARG A 106 43.11 17.79 -26.01
C ARG A 106 41.69 17.69 -26.55
N ILE A 107 41.57 17.55 -27.86
CA ILE A 107 40.27 17.47 -28.55
C ILE A 107 39.40 16.33 -27.97
N GLU A 108 40.03 15.21 -27.61
CA GLU A 108 39.40 14.09 -26.90
C GLU A 108 38.80 14.49 -25.54
N ASP A 109 39.49 15.30 -24.74
CA ASP A 109 39.02 15.73 -23.41
C ASP A 109 37.81 16.68 -23.55
N LEU A 110 37.82 17.56 -24.57
CA LEU A 110 36.68 18.40 -24.96
C LEU A 110 35.46 17.60 -25.41
N LYS A 111 35.69 16.51 -26.16
CA LYS A 111 34.64 15.61 -26.64
C LYS A 111 34.01 14.83 -25.48
N GLN A 112 34.82 14.26 -24.60
CA GLN A 112 34.35 13.57 -23.40
C GLN A 112 33.58 14.51 -22.45
N MET A 113 34.04 15.74 -22.26
CA MET A 113 33.37 16.73 -21.43
C MET A 113 31.99 17.13 -21.98
N LYS A 114 31.86 17.28 -23.31
CA LYS A 114 30.57 17.55 -23.96
C LYS A 114 29.60 16.37 -23.80
N GLU A 115 30.08 15.15 -24.01
CA GLU A 115 29.28 13.93 -23.84
C GLU A 115 28.79 13.76 -22.39
N HIS A 116 29.69 13.96 -21.42
CA HIS A 116 29.35 13.96 -20.00
C HIS A 116 28.30 15.03 -19.67
N SER A 117 28.45 16.25 -20.20
CA SER A 117 27.47 17.34 -20.01
C SER A 117 26.10 16.98 -20.58
N THR A 118 26.04 16.36 -21.76
CA THR A 118 24.76 15.91 -22.35
C THR A 118 24.11 14.79 -21.54
N MET A 119 24.89 13.81 -21.07
CA MET A 119 24.40 12.72 -20.24
C MET A 119 23.85 13.24 -18.90
N GLN A 120 24.56 14.19 -18.28
CA GLN A 120 24.14 14.80 -17.03
C GLN A 120 22.83 15.58 -17.18
N LYS A 121 22.63 16.31 -18.28
CA LYS A 121 21.35 16.98 -18.58
C LYS A 121 20.20 15.98 -18.76
N LEU A 122 20.45 14.86 -19.43
CA LEU A 122 19.47 13.78 -19.56
C LEU A 122 19.13 13.17 -18.19
N HIS A 123 20.13 12.89 -17.35
CA HIS A 123 19.91 12.39 -15.99
C HIS A 123 19.11 13.36 -15.13
N CYS A 124 19.43 14.66 -15.13
CA CYS A 124 18.62 15.67 -14.43
C CYS A 124 17.15 15.61 -14.89
N THR A 125 16.92 15.61 -16.20
CA THR A 125 15.57 15.55 -16.77
C THR A 125 14.83 14.26 -16.39
N GLN A 126 15.53 13.13 -16.35
CA GLN A 126 14.96 11.85 -15.96
C GLN A 126 14.58 11.83 -14.47
N VAL A 127 15.46 12.35 -13.61
CA VAL A 127 15.22 12.48 -12.17
C VAL A 127 14.01 13.38 -11.91
N ASP A 128 13.89 14.52 -12.59
CA ASP A 128 12.76 15.43 -12.45
C ASP A 128 11.43 14.75 -12.81
N LYS A 129 11.41 13.91 -13.85
CA LYS A 129 10.22 13.12 -14.23
C LYS A 129 9.86 12.10 -13.15
N ILE A 130 10.84 11.41 -12.58
CA ILE A 130 10.62 10.42 -11.53
C ILE A 130 10.06 11.10 -10.28
N VAL A 131 10.64 12.23 -9.87
CA VAL A 131 10.18 13.01 -8.72
C VAL A 131 8.75 13.49 -8.96
N ALA A 132 8.47 14.09 -10.11
CA ALA A 132 7.12 14.58 -10.44
C ALA A 132 6.08 13.44 -10.51
N GLN A 133 6.48 12.25 -10.96
CA GLN A 133 5.61 11.08 -10.94
C GLN A 133 5.36 10.60 -9.51
N TYR A 134 6.41 10.47 -8.70
CA TYR A 134 6.31 10.04 -7.32
C TYR A 134 5.44 10.99 -6.49
N ASP A 135 5.58 12.31 -6.67
CA ASP A 135 4.75 13.28 -5.97
C ASP A 135 3.26 13.17 -6.34
N LYS A 136 2.97 12.91 -7.62
CA LYS A 136 1.59 12.63 -8.07
C LYS A 136 1.04 11.36 -7.44
N GLU A 137 1.81 10.27 -7.46
CA GLU A 137 1.42 8.99 -6.87
C GLU A 137 1.28 9.08 -5.34
N LYS A 138 2.15 9.82 -4.66
CA LYS A 138 2.08 10.04 -3.23
C LYS A 138 0.82 10.81 -2.85
N SER A 139 0.51 11.89 -3.58
CA SER A 139 -0.70 12.69 -3.35
C SER A 139 -1.98 11.88 -3.55
N THR A 140 -2.03 10.97 -4.54
CA THR A 140 -3.20 10.12 -4.75
C THR A 140 -3.35 9.08 -3.64
N HIS A 141 -2.27 8.44 -3.20
CA HIS A 141 -2.29 7.49 -2.09
C HIS A 141 -2.74 8.15 -0.78
N GLU A 142 -2.23 9.34 -0.48
CA GLU A 142 -2.60 10.09 0.72
C GLU A 142 -4.11 10.41 0.76
N LYS A 143 -4.67 10.89 -0.36
CA LYS A 143 -6.12 11.14 -0.48
C LYS A 143 -6.96 9.87 -0.29
N ILE A 144 -6.50 8.73 -0.78
CA ILE A 144 -7.20 7.44 -0.60
C ILE A 144 -7.16 7.01 0.87
N LEU A 145 -5.99 7.12 1.51
CA LEU A 145 -5.81 6.80 2.92
C LEU A 145 -6.67 7.68 3.83
N GLU A 146 -6.72 8.98 3.58
CA GLU A 146 -7.55 9.91 4.34
C GLU A 146 -9.04 9.55 4.23
N LYS A 147 -9.53 9.26 3.01
CA LYS A 147 -10.90 8.78 2.79
C LYS A 147 -11.18 7.46 3.53
N ALA A 148 -10.25 6.51 3.49
CA ALA A 148 -10.40 5.22 4.18
C ALA A 148 -10.42 5.38 5.70
N MET A 149 -9.56 6.25 6.25
CA MET A 149 -9.53 6.61 7.67
C MET A 149 -10.87 7.21 8.12
N LYS A 150 -11.38 8.19 7.38
CA LYS A 150 -12.66 8.84 7.67
C LYS A 150 -13.82 7.85 7.67
N LYS A 151 -13.91 7.00 6.63
CA LYS A 151 -14.92 5.92 6.53
C LYS A 151 -14.87 4.95 7.71
N LYS A 152 -13.66 4.58 8.16
CA LYS A 152 -13.47 3.71 9.33
C LYS A 152 -13.91 4.39 10.63
N GLY A 153 -13.66 5.69 10.77
CA GLY A 153 -14.12 6.51 11.91
C GLY A 153 -15.64 6.55 12.00
N GLU A 154 -16.31 6.95 10.92
CA GLU A 154 -17.78 7.04 10.84
C GLU A 154 -18.47 5.70 11.15
N SER A 155 -17.93 4.58 10.65
CA SER A 155 -18.48 3.25 10.94
C SER A 155 -18.31 2.85 12.43
N LYS A 156 -17.19 3.23 13.04
CA LYS A 156 -16.92 2.98 14.47
C LYS A 156 -17.86 3.80 15.35
N GLU A 157 -18.04 5.08 15.04
CA GLU A 157 -18.94 5.99 15.76
C GLU A 157 -20.40 5.52 15.68
N MET A 158 -20.87 5.15 14.48
CA MET A 158 -22.21 4.59 14.29
C MET A 158 -22.44 3.35 15.15
N ARG A 159 -21.48 2.41 15.21
CA ARG A 159 -21.61 1.24 16.11
C ARG A 159 -21.67 1.62 17.58
N ALA A 160 -20.85 2.57 18.02
CA ALA A 160 -20.89 3.05 19.40
C ALA A 160 -22.25 3.67 19.73
N HIS A 161 -22.81 4.45 18.80
CA HIS A 161 -24.14 5.04 18.93
C HIS A 161 -25.24 3.98 19.03
N GLN A 162 -25.21 2.93 18.18
CA GLN A 162 -26.16 1.82 18.24
C GLN A 162 -26.12 1.08 19.59
N ALA A 163 -24.92 0.82 20.11
CA ALA A 163 -24.75 0.21 21.43
C ALA A 163 -25.34 1.08 22.54
N LYS A 164 -25.09 2.40 22.49
CA LYS A 164 -25.65 3.36 23.45
C LYS A 164 -27.19 3.36 23.41
N ILE A 165 -27.80 3.46 22.23
CA ILE A 165 -29.25 3.37 22.07
C ILE A 165 -29.79 2.07 22.66
N SER A 166 -29.17 0.93 22.34
CA SER A 166 -29.62 -0.38 22.85
C SER A 166 -29.58 -0.46 24.38
N MET A 167 -28.55 0.11 25.00
CA MET A 167 -28.44 0.18 26.47
C MET A 167 -29.49 1.11 27.08
N GLU A 168 -29.69 2.30 26.52
CA GLU A 168 -30.69 3.27 27.00
C GLU A 168 -32.10 2.70 26.89
N ASN A 169 -32.42 2.05 25.77
CA ASN A 169 -33.68 1.35 25.54
C ASN A 169 -33.95 0.24 26.58
N SER A 170 -32.93 -0.55 26.91
CA SER A 170 -33.05 -1.58 27.96
C SER A 170 -33.30 -0.97 29.34
N LYS A 171 -32.67 0.18 29.65
CA LYS A 171 -32.90 0.91 30.89
C LYS A 171 -34.32 1.50 30.94
N ALA A 172 -34.79 2.09 29.84
CA ALA A 172 -36.13 2.65 29.72
C ALA A 172 -37.21 1.59 29.99
N ILE A 173 -37.11 0.40 29.38
CA ILE A 173 -38.03 -0.71 29.65
C ILE A 173 -37.99 -1.13 31.13
N SER A 174 -36.80 -1.14 31.74
CA SER A 174 -36.65 -1.58 33.14
C SER A 174 -37.27 -0.60 34.14
N GLN A 175 -37.23 0.69 33.82
CA GLN A 175 -37.76 1.79 34.63
C GLN A 175 -39.24 2.10 34.33
N ASP A 176 -39.80 1.51 33.27
CA ASP A 176 -41.18 1.75 32.85
C ASP A 176 -42.18 1.17 33.86
N LYS A 177 -42.81 2.07 34.61
CA LYS A 177 -43.82 1.74 35.65
C LYS A 177 -45.13 1.24 35.05
N SER A 178 -45.37 1.41 33.74
CA SER A 178 -46.58 0.91 33.08
C SER A 178 -46.56 -0.61 32.89
N ILE A 179 -45.36 -1.22 32.92
CA ILE A 179 -45.17 -2.66 32.74
C ILE A 179 -45.42 -3.35 34.07
N LYS A 180 -46.53 -4.09 34.16
CA LYS A 180 -47.00 -4.66 35.43
C LYS A 180 -46.49 -6.07 35.69
N ASN A 181 -45.99 -6.78 34.67
CA ASN A 181 -45.55 -8.17 34.82
C ASN A 181 -44.30 -8.53 33.96
N LYS A 182 -43.70 -9.68 34.26
CA LYS A 182 -42.48 -10.18 33.58
C LYS A 182 -42.71 -10.53 32.11
N ALA A 183 -43.84 -11.15 31.79
CA ALA A 183 -44.17 -11.57 30.43
C ALA A 183 -44.32 -10.38 29.46
N GLU A 184 -44.95 -9.30 29.92
CA GLU A 184 -45.09 -8.04 29.19
C GLU A 184 -43.71 -7.38 28.99
N ARG A 185 -42.88 -7.36 30.03
CA ARG A 185 -41.49 -6.85 29.93
C ARG A 185 -40.71 -7.60 28.85
N GLU A 186 -40.74 -8.93 28.87
CA GLU A 186 -40.06 -9.77 27.88
C GLU A 186 -40.63 -9.58 26.47
N ARG A 187 -41.96 -9.41 26.34
CA ARG A 187 -42.60 -9.06 25.06
C ARG A 187 -42.06 -7.73 24.52
N ARG A 188 -42.02 -6.66 25.35
CA ARG A 188 -41.49 -5.36 24.93
C ARG A 188 -40.01 -5.39 24.60
N VAL A 189 -39.19 -6.13 25.35
CA VAL A 189 -37.76 -6.32 25.04
C VAL A 189 -37.58 -6.98 23.68
N ARG A 190 -38.34 -8.05 23.38
CA ARG A 190 -38.27 -8.74 22.08
C ARG A 190 -38.67 -7.84 20.92
N GLU A 191 -39.78 -7.11 21.07
CA GLU A 191 -40.28 -6.17 20.07
C GLU A 191 -39.28 -5.04 19.82
N LEU A 192 -38.71 -4.47 20.88
CA LEU A 192 -37.71 -3.42 20.79
C LEU A 192 -36.41 -3.90 20.15
N ASN A 193 -35.93 -5.10 20.50
CA ASN A 193 -34.74 -5.68 19.88
C ASN A 193 -34.96 -5.91 18.39
N SER A 194 -36.11 -6.46 17.99
CA SER A 194 -36.46 -6.64 16.57
C SER A 194 -36.47 -5.30 15.82
N SER A 195 -37.11 -4.27 16.40
CA SER A 195 -37.15 -2.91 15.83
C SER A 195 -35.76 -2.28 15.72
N ASN A 196 -34.94 -2.39 16.77
CA ASN A 196 -33.57 -1.89 16.79
C ASN A 196 -32.70 -2.58 15.75
N THR A 197 -32.74 -3.91 15.64
CA THR A 197 -31.97 -4.65 14.62
C THR A 197 -32.33 -4.18 13.21
N LYS A 198 -33.62 -3.97 12.91
CA LYS A 198 -34.04 -3.45 11.61
C LYS A 198 -33.48 -2.04 11.35
N LYS A 199 -33.64 -1.12 12.31
CA LYS A 199 -33.12 0.25 12.20
C LYS A 199 -31.59 0.29 12.01
N PHE A 200 -30.86 -0.50 12.79
CA PHE A 200 -29.40 -0.56 12.74
C PHE A 200 -28.88 -1.13 11.42
N LEU A 201 -29.56 -2.12 10.85
CA LEU A 201 -29.22 -2.64 9.52
C LEU A 201 -29.49 -1.62 8.42
N GLU A 202 -30.60 -0.90 8.50
CA GLU A 202 -30.95 0.14 7.54
C GLU A 202 -29.97 1.33 7.60
N GLU A 203 -29.60 1.76 8.79
CA GLU A 203 -28.59 2.81 9.01
C GLU A 203 -27.22 2.39 8.45
N ARG A 204 -26.81 1.14 8.67
CA ARG A 204 -25.58 0.58 8.06
C ARG A 204 -25.64 0.57 6.54
N LYS A 205 -26.78 0.19 5.95
CA LYS A 205 -26.98 0.23 4.49
C LYS A 205 -26.88 1.65 3.97
N ARG A 206 -27.51 2.63 4.64
CA ARG A 206 -27.41 4.05 4.26
C ARG A 206 -25.98 4.57 4.32
N LEU A 207 -25.21 4.22 5.36
CA LEU A 207 -23.82 4.65 5.47
C LEU A 207 -22.93 4.05 4.38
N VAL A 208 -23.12 2.77 4.03
CA VAL A 208 -22.37 2.13 2.93
C VAL A 208 -22.72 2.79 1.60
N ASN A 209 -24.00 3.05 1.34
CA ASN A 209 -24.47 3.68 0.10
C ASN A 209 -23.93 5.12 -0.03
N SER A 210 -23.98 5.91 1.05
CA SER A 210 -23.38 7.25 1.08
C SER A 210 -21.88 7.20 0.83
N ASN A 211 -21.18 6.21 1.40
CA ASN A 211 -19.74 6.03 1.17
C ASN A 211 -19.37 5.56 -0.25
N HIS A 212 -20.27 4.87 -0.94
CA HIS A 212 -20.10 4.48 -2.33
C HIS A 212 -20.34 5.65 -3.29
N GLN A 213 -21.29 6.53 -2.99
CA GLN A 213 -21.61 7.72 -3.78
C GLN A 213 -20.46 8.74 -3.89
N TYR A 214 -19.43 8.65 -3.03
CA TYR A 214 -18.23 9.50 -3.05
C TYR A 214 -16.92 8.78 -3.46
N CYS A 215 -17.01 7.52 -3.89
CA CYS A 215 -15.91 6.82 -4.55
C CYS A 215 -16.27 6.67 -6.02
N PRO A 216 -15.81 7.56 -6.92
CA PRO A 216 -15.91 7.26 -8.34
C PRO A 216 -15.15 5.95 -8.56
N GLY A 217 -15.81 4.96 -9.15
CA GLY A 217 -15.18 3.71 -9.55
C GLY A 217 -14.01 3.98 -10.51
N PRO A 218 -13.14 3.00 -10.76
CA PRO A 218 -11.98 3.13 -11.65
C PRO A 218 -12.31 3.35 -13.15
N GLN A 219 -13.49 3.88 -13.49
CA GLN A 219 -14.02 3.94 -14.86
C GLN A 219 -13.74 5.25 -15.62
N GLU A 220 -13.03 6.22 -15.06
CA GLU A 220 -12.87 7.54 -15.70
C GLU A 220 -11.42 7.90 -16.05
N ARG A 221 -10.60 6.89 -16.39
CA ARG A 221 -9.22 7.10 -16.84
C ARG A 221 -8.95 6.55 -18.25
N LEU A 222 -9.95 6.61 -19.14
CA LEU A 222 -9.81 6.22 -20.55
C LEU A 222 -9.96 7.36 -21.58
N ASP A 223 -10.15 8.61 -21.16
CA ASP A 223 -10.33 9.74 -22.10
C ASP A 223 -9.12 10.69 -22.16
N VAL A 224 -7.89 10.17 -22.15
CA VAL A 224 -6.66 10.97 -22.42
C VAL A 224 -5.92 10.51 -23.68
N PHE A 225 -6.58 9.76 -24.55
CA PHE A 225 -6.13 9.59 -25.93
C PHE A 225 -7.22 10.12 -26.86
N GLY A 226 -7.20 11.43 -27.06
CA GLY A 226 -7.97 12.08 -28.13
C GLY A 226 -7.62 11.49 -29.50
N PRO A 227 -8.52 11.60 -30.49
CA PRO A 227 -8.32 11.02 -31.80
C PRO A 227 -7.06 11.62 -32.44
N ARG A 228 -6.06 10.77 -32.69
CA ARG A 228 -4.91 11.13 -33.55
C ARG A 228 -5.46 11.50 -34.92
N SER A 229 -5.26 12.76 -35.31
CA SER A 229 -5.49 13.26 -36.66
C SER A 229 -4.70 12.41 -37.66
N PRO A 230 -5.31 11.94 -38.77
CA PRO A 230 -4.56 11.29 -39.84
C PRO A 230 -3.73 12.35 -40.59
N VAL A 231 -2.41 12.15 -40.60
CA VAL A 231 -1.48 12.90 -41.42
C VAL A 231 -1.68 12.42 -42.87
N LEU A 232 -2.29 13.26 -43.71
CA LEU A 232 -2.33 13.04 -45.15
C LEU A 232 -0.92 13.29 -45.70
N LEU A 233 -0.22 12.22 -46.08
CA LEU A 233 0.93 12.32 -46.95
C LEU A 233 0.46 12.72 -48.35
N THR A 234 0.88 13.90 -48.78
CA THR A 234 0.91 14.29 -50.19
C THR A 234 1.98 13.46 -50.89
N ASN A 235 1.61 12.67 -51.90
CA ASN A 235 2.56 12.13 -52.86
C ASN A 235 2.52 12.97 -54.15
N SER A 236 3.72 13.21 -54.68
CA SER A 236 4.04 13.88 -55.95
C SER A 236 3.27 13.37 -57.16
#